data_AF-A0A848B759-F1
#
_entry.id   AF-A0A848B759-F1
#
_cell.length_a   1.000
_cell.length_b   1.000
_cell.length_c   1.000
_cell.angle_alpha   90.00
_cell.angle_beta   90.00
_cell.angle_gamma   90.00
#
_symmetry.space_group_name_H-M   'P 1'
#
loop_
_entity.id
_entity.type
_entity.pdbx_description
1 polymer ?
#
loop_
_entity_poly.entity_id
_entity_poly.type
_entity_poly.pdbx_seq_one_letter_code
_entity_poly.pdbx_strand_id
1 'polypeptide(L)'
;MSFHYRWFSQDEELTDALGNRQSRAALDRPARPRTAYTRGEVLSMVLSVLVLVYGLAVFVVPFVMFGIAFLLYELYRLLPLVLGPAGVPLARGMRAFSLVTLFGAVLLLFF
;
A
#
# COMPACT_ATOMS: atom_id res chain seq x y z
N MET A 1 20.18 -41.26 -9.16
CA MET A 1 18.93 -40.52 -9.43
C MET A 1 18.51 -39.84 -8.13
N SER A 2 18.73 -38.53 -8.01
CA SER A 2 18.35 -37.76 -6.83
C SER A 2 16.96 -37.15 -7.06
N PHE A 3 15.98 -37.55 -6.27
CA PHE A 3 14.64 -36.97 -6.28
C PHE A 3 14.68 -35.62 -5.55
N HIS A 4 14.89 -34.54 -6.29
CA HIS A 4 14.70 -33.19 -5.78
C HIS A 4 13.20 -32.91 -5.66
N TYR A 5 12.69 -32.85 -4.43
CA TYR A 5 11.30 -32.47 -4.17
C TYR A 5 11.08 -30.99 -4.52
N ARG A 6 10.51 -30.75 -5.70
CA ARG A 6 10.09 -29.44 -6.27
C ARG A 6 9.03 -28.69 -5.44
N TRP A 7 8.50 -29.30 -4.37
CA TRP A 7 7.47 -28.68 -3.55
C TRP A 7 8.04 -27.63 -2.58
N PHE A 8 9.27 -27.81 -2.09
CA PHE A 8 9.84 -27.02 -0.99
C PHE A 8 10.86 -25.93 -1.40
N SER A 9 11.33 -25.92 -2.65
CA SER A 9 12.46 -25.04 -3.05
C SER A 9 12.04 -23.66 -3.58
N GLN A 10 10.76 -23.27 -3.49
CA GLN A 10 10.23 -22.10 -4.19
C GLN A 10 9.32 -21.20 -3.33
N ASP A 11 9.37 -21.30 -2.00
CA ASP A 11 8.60 -20.37 -1.16
C ASP A 11 9.09 -18.91 -1.28
N GLU A 12 10.36 -18.70 -1.66
CA GLU A 12 10.92 -17.37 -1.97
C GLU A 12 10.32 -16.76 -3.26
N GLU A 13 9.93 -17.58 -4.24
CA GLU A 13 9.35 -17.12 -5.53
C GLU A 13 7.86 -16.75 -5.44
N LEU A 14 7.25 -16.89 -4.26
CA LEU A 14 5.82 -16.59 -4.04
C LEU A 14 5.58 -15.18 -3.52
N THR A 15 6.54 -14.26 -3.62
CA THR A 15 6.35 -12.87 -3.18
C THR A 15 6.39 -11.91 -4.36
N ASP A 16 5.38 -11.03 -4.43
CA ASP A 16 5.33 -9.93 -5.40
C ASP A 16 6.49 -8.94 -5.16
N ALA A 17 6.79 -8.08 -6.12
CA ALA A 17 7.80 -7.02 -6.00
C ALA A 17 7.57 -6.11 -4.76
N LEU A 18 6.33 -6.01 -4.29
CA LEU A 18 5.93 -5.29 -3.08
C LEU A 18 5.99 -6.10 -1.77
N GLY A 19 6.48 -7.35 -1.82
CA GLY A 19 6.61 -8.27 -0.68
C GLY A 19 5.32 -8.96 -0.26
N ASN A 20 4.25 -8.89 -1.06
CA ASN A 20 2.99 -9.57 -0.77
C ASN A 20 3.06 -11.04 -1.21
N ARG A 21 2.64 -11.96 -0.35
CA ARG A 21 2.58 -13.40 -0.67
C ARG A 21 1.50 -13.66 -1.74
N GLN A 22 1.91 -14.08 -2.94
CA GLN A 22 1.04 -14.52 -4.01
C GLN A 22 0.85 -16.03 -3.99
N SER A 23 -0.37 -16.48 -4.28
CA SER A 23 -0.67 -17.89 -4.51
C SER A 23 -0.13 -18.33 -5.87
N ARG A 24 0.36 -19.57 -6.00
CA ARG A 24 0.85 -20.15 -7.28
C ARG A 24 -0.15 -19.96 -8.43
N ALA A 25 -1.44 -20.10 -8.16
CA ALA A 25 -2.50 -19.90 -9.15
C ALA A 25 -2.68 -18.44 -9.63
N ALA A 26 -2.11 -17.46 -8.91
CA ALA A 26 -2.09 -16.06 -9.32
C ALA A 26 -0.89 -15.73 -10.21
N LEU A 27 0.26 -16.42 -10.01
CA LEU A 27 1.47 -16.30 -10.82
C LEU A 27 1.32 -16.93 -12.22
N ASP A 28 0.56 -18.03 -12.33
CA ASP A 28 0.28 -18.67 -13.62
C ASP A 28 -0.70 -17.87 -14.50
N ARG A 29 -1.44 -16.91 -13.92
CA ARG A 29 -2.27 -16.00 -14.71
C ARG A 29 -1.37 -14.88 -15.26
N PRO A 30 -1.49 -14.52 -16.55
CA PRO A 30 -0.80 -13.34 -17.05
C PRO A 30 -1.16 -12.16 -16.15
N ALA A 31 -0.15 -11.58 -15.50
CA ALA A 31 -0.32 -10.52 -14.52
C ALA A 31 -1.14 -9.41 -15.17
N ARG A 32 -2.44 -9.33 -14.82
CA ARG A 32 -3.32 -8.33 -15.41
C ARG A 32 -2.84 -7.01 -14.82
N PRO A 33 -2.25 -6.11 -15.61
CA PRO A 33 -1.76 -4.84 -15.07
C PRO A 33 -2.95 -4.15 -14.41
N ARG A 34 -2.82 -3.81 -13.13
CA ARG A 34 -3.80 -2.97 -12.45
C ARG A 34 -3.72 -1.59 -13.09
N THR A 35 -4.61 -1.34 -14.04
CA THR A 35 -4.62 -0.11 -14.83
C THR A 35 -5.37 1.03 -14.14
N ALA A 36 -6.24 0.74 -13.16
CA ALA A 36 -7.08 1.75 -12.53
C ALA A 36 -7.43 1.43 -11.07
N TYR A 37 -7.78 2.47 -10.32
CA TYR A 37 -8.38 2.35 -9.00
C TYR A 37 -9.77 1.75 -9.07
N THR A 38 -10.09 0.92 -8.10
CA THR A 38 -11.45 0.44 -7.87
C THR A 38 -12.32 1.57 -7.30
N ARG A 39 -13.65 1.44 -7.43
CA ARG A 39 -14.59 2.43 -6.87
C ARG A 39 -14.40 2.64 -5.36
N GLY A 40 -14.06 1.58 -4.63
CA GLY A 40 -13.79 1.65 -3.19
C GLY A 40 -12.53 2.44 -2.87
N GLU A 41 -11.47 2.27 -3.67
CA GLU A 41 -10.21 3.02 -3.52
C GLU A 41 -10.37 4.50 -3.88
N VAL A 42 -11.18 4.82 -4.90
CA VAL A 42 -11.52 6.23 -5.21
C VAL A 42 -12.32 6.85 -4.06
N LEU A 43 -13.29 6.12 -3.50
CA LEU A 43 -14.08 6.61 -2.37
C LEU A 43 -13.20 6.84 -1.13
N SER A 44 -12.25 5.93 -0.83
CA SER A 44 -11.32 6.10 0.29
C SER A 44 -10.43 7.33 0.09
N MET A 45 -9.94 7.58 -1.13
CA MET A 45 -9.20 8.81 -1.44
C MET A 45 -10.04 10.06 -1.19
N VAL A 46 -11.26 10.11 -1.74
CA VAL A 46 -12.15 11.27 -1.58
C VAL A 46 -12.42 11.53 -0.11
N LEU A 47 -12.76 10.50 0.67
CA LEU A 47 -12.95 10.62 2.12
C LEU A 47 -11.68 11.11 2.83
N SER A 48 -10.51 10.62 2.44
CA SER A 48 -9.23 11.03 3.04
C SER A 48 -8.93 12.50 2.76
N VAL A 49 -9.22 12.98 1.55
CA VAL A 49 -9.11 14.41 1.20
C VAL A 49 -10.08 15.25 2.03
N LEU A 50 -11.34 14.80 2.18
CA LEU A 50 -12.32 15.51 3.01
C LEU A 50 -11.88 15.61 4.46
N VAL A 51 -11.38 14.51 5.05
CA VAL A 51 -10.85 14.48 6.42
C VAL A 51 -9.63 15.39 6.55
N LEU A 52 -8.74 15.40 5.56
CA LEU A 52 -7.58 16.28 5.53
C LEU A 52 -7.97 17.76 5.52
N VAL A 53 -8.85 18.16 4.60
CA VAL A 53 -9.32 19.54 4.45
C VAL A 53 -10.06 19.98 5.71
N TYR A 54 -10.91 19.10 6.25
CA TYR A 54 -11.61 19.36 7.50
C TYR A 54 -10.61 19.54 8.66
N GLY A 55 -9.65 18.62 8.83
CA GLY A 55 -8.61 18.70 9.86
C GLY A 55 -7.79 19.99 9.78
N LEU A 56 -7.46 20.45 8.56
CA LEU A 56 -6.80 21.73 8.34
C LEU A 56 -7.71 22.91 8.74
N ALA A 57 -8.99 22.88 8.35
CA ALA A 57 -9.95 23.95 8.65
C ALA A 57 -10.21 24.11 10.15
N VAL A 58 -10.23 23.01 10.91
CA VAL A 58 -10.42 23.01 12.36
C VAL A 58 -9.11 22.99 13.17
N PHE A 59 -7.96 23.02 12.50
CA PHE A 59 -6.63 22.93 13.12
C PHE A 59 -6.44 21.70 14.04
N VAL A 60 -7.07 20.57 13.68
CA VAL A 60 -7.00 19.31 14.45
C VAL A 60 -5.94 18.40 13.84
N VAL A 61 -4.77 18.34 14.50
CA VAL A 61 -3.58 17.62 14.04
C VAL A 61 -3.85 16.12 13.75
N PRO A 62 -4.53 15.35 14.62
CA PRO A 62 -4.82 13.95 14.33
C PRO A 62 -5.57 13.74 13.01
N PHE A 63 -6.50 14.63 12.66
CA PHE A 63 -7.30 14.50 11.44
C PHE A 63 -6.47 14.79 10.18
N VAL A 64 -5.57 15.78 10.25
CA VAL A 64 -4.59 16.04 9.20
C VAL A 64 -3.71 14.80 8.98
N MET A 65 -3.23 14.19 10.07
CA MET A 65 -2.41 12.98 10.00
C MET A 65 -3.17 11.79 9.44
N PHE A 66 -4.45 11.58 9.82
CA PHE A 66 -5.30 10.53 9.23
C PHE A 66 -5.44 10.71 7.71
N GLY A 67 -5.80 11.92 7.27
CA GLY A 67 -5.96 12.21 5.84
C GLY A 67 -4.67 11.92 5.04
N ILE A 68 -3.53 12.40 5.54
CA ILE A 68 -2.21 12.15 4.92
C ILE A 68 -1.87 10.66 4.91
N ALA A 69 -2.08 9.95 6.02
CA ALA A 69 -1.76 8.53 6.13
C ALA A 69 -2.50 7.70 5.07
N PHE A 70 -3.81 7.90 4.93
CA PHE A 70 -4.61 7.18 3.94
C PHE A 70 -4.27 7.56 2.49
N LEU A 71 -3.99 8.84 2.22
CA LEU A 71 -3.56 9.28 0.89
C LEU A 71 -2.24 8.62 0.47
N LEU A 72 -1.25 8.57 1.37
CA LEU A 72 0.02 7.90 1.13
C LEU A 72 -0.15 6.39 0.96
N TYR A 73 -1.07 5.79 1.72
CA TYR A 73 -1.41 4.37 1.57
C TYR A 73 -2.01 4.06 0.20
N GLU A 74 -2.82 4.97 -0.36
CA GLU A 74 -3.38 4.74 -1.68
C GLU A 74 -2.37 5.03 -2.79
N LEU A 75 -1.51 6.04 -2.58
CA LEU A 75 -0.50 6.47 -3.55
C LEU A 75 0.61 5.43 -3.77
N TYR A 76 0.95 4.60 -2.77
CA TYR A 76 2.08 3.67 -2.92
C TYR A 76 1.82 2.61 -3.98
N ARG A 77 0.55 2.31 -4.26
CA ARG A 77 0.14 1.38 -5.31
C ARG A 77 0.42 1.92 -6.72
N LEU A 78 0.46 3.24 -6.89
CA LEU A 78 0.74 3.87 -8.19
C LEU A 78 2.23 4.04 -8.46
N LEU A 79 3.06 4.12 -7.42
CA LEU A 79 4.48 4.39 -7.58
C LEU A 79 5.20 3.41 -8.51
N PRO A 80 5.01 2.08 -8.39
CA PRO A 80 5.59 1.13 -9.33
C PRO A 80 4.99 1.22 -10.74
N LEU A 81 3.77 1.72 -10.87
CA LEU A 81 3.10 1.90 -12.17
C LEU A 81 3.67 3.09 -12.94
N VAL A 82 4.04 4.16 -12.23
CA VAL A 82 4.60 5.40 -12.82
C VAL A 82 6.11 5.32 -12.98
N LEU A 83 6.81 4.81 -11.97
CA LEU A 83 8.28 4.79 -11.92
C LEU A 83 8.89 3.43 -12.28
N GLY A 84 8.05 2.44 -12.62
CA GLY A 84 8.51 1.09 -12.95
C GLY A 84 9.23 0.42 -11.77
N PRO A 85 10.25 -0.43 -12.05
CA PRO A 85 11.00 -1.16 -11.02
C PRO A 85 11.67 -0.25 -9.97
N ALA A 86 12.04 0.97 -10.34
CA ALA A 86 12.64 1.95 -9.44
C ALA A 86 11.63 2.51 -8.41
N GLY A 87 10.32 2.41 -8.68
CA GLY A 87 9.25 2.84 -7.78
C GLY A 87 8.99 1.89 -6.61
N VAL A 88 9.47 0.64 -6.68
CA VAL A 88 9.23 -0.40 -5.67
C VAL A 88 9.82 -0.07 -4.28
N PRO A 89 11.09 0.38 -4.13
CA PRO A 89 11.61 0.76 -2.82
C PRO A 89 10.88 1.98 -2.23
N LEU A 90 10.58 2.99 -3.06
CA LEU A 90 9.80 4.17 -2.66
C LEU A 90 8.39 3.78 -2.21
N ALA A 91 7.74 2.85 -2.92
CA ALA A 91 6.41 2.35 -2.57
C ALA A 91 6.40 1.67 -1.20
N ARG A 92 7.42 0.85 -0.90
CA ARG A 92 7.58 0.24 0.43
C ARG A 92 7.81 1.28 1.53
N GLY A 93 8.68 2.26 1.27
CA GLY A 93 8.93 3.37 2.20
C GLY A 93 7.67 4.18 2.48
N MET A 94 6.91 4.51 1.44
CA MET A 94 5.67 5.30 1.58
C MET A 94 4.57 4.52 2.30
N ARG A 95 4.46 3.20 2.08
CA ARG A 95 3.58 2.33 2.86
C ARG A 95 3.96 2.31 4.33
N ALA A 96 5.25 2.16 4.65
CA ALA A 96 5.72 2.17 6.03
C ALA A 96 5.46 3.53 6.71
N PHE A 97 5.78 4.63 6.02
CA PHE A 97 5.54 5.98 6.51
C PHE A 97 4.05 6.24 6.76
N SER A 98 3.18 5.85 5.83
CA SER A 98 1.73 5.89 6.00
C SER A 98 1.26 5.19 7.29
N LEU A 99 1.75 3.98 7.56
CA LEU A 99 1.40 3.24 8.78
C LEU A 99 1.90 3.97 10.04
N VAL A 100 3.13 4.45 10.04
CA VAL A 100 3.68 5.22 11.17
C VAL A 100 2.87 6.48 11.43
N THR A 101 2.50 7.22 10.39
CA THR A 101 1.64 8.40 10.50
C THR A 101 0.26 8.04 11.06
N LEU A 102 -0.33 6.93 10.62
CA LEU A 102 -1.62 6.44 11.13
C LEU A 102 -1.54 6.12 12.63
N PHE A 103 -0.52 5.39 13.06
CA PHE A 103 -0.32 5.07 14.48
C PHE A 103 -0.07 6.32 15.31
N GLY A 104 0.74 7.27 14.80
CA GLY A 104 0.94 8.56 15.45
C GLY A 104 -0.37 9.35 15.62
N ALA A 105 -1.22 9.36 14.59
CA ALA A 105 -2.54 10.01 14.66
C ALA A 105 -3.42 9.38 15.75
N VAL A 106 -3.45 8.05 15.81
CA VAL A 106 -4.21 7.31 16.83
C VAL A 106 -3.69 7.60 18.23
N LEU A 107 -2.37 7.61 18.44
CA LEU A 107 -1.77 7.92 19.74
C LEU A 107 -2.17 9.33 20.22
N LEU A 108 -2.14 10.32 19.33
CA LEU A 108 -2.54 11.69 19.64
C LEU A 108 -4.03 11.86 19.96
N LEU A 109 -4.89 10.86 19.71
CA LEU A 109 -6.28 10.92 20.18
C LEU A 109 -6.43 10.62 21.68
N PHE A 110 -5.41 10.03 22.30
CA PHE A 110 -5.42 9.64 23.72
C PHE A 110 -4.72 10.65 24.64
N PHE A 111 -4.13 11.71 24.08
CA PHE A 111 -3.45 12.78 24.80
C PHE A 111 -4.11 14.12 24.49
#